data_AF-A0AA38XSB9-F1
#
_entry.id   AF-A0AA38XSB9-F1
#
_cell.length_a   1.000
_cell.length_b   1.000
_cell.length_c   1.000
_cell.angle_alpha   90.00
_cell.angle_beta   90.00
_cell.angle_gamma   90.00
#
_symmetry.space_group_name_H-M   'P 1'
#
loop_
_entity.id
_entity.type
_entity.pdbx_description
1 polymer ?
#
loop_
_entity_poly.entity_id
_entity_poly.type
_entity_poly.pdbx_seq_one_letter_code
_entity_poly.pdbx_strand_id
1 'polypeptide(L)'
;MSTFTAKNETVQRDWYLVDAEGKTLGRLCTELARRLRGKHKPVYTPHVDTGDYLVVINAEKIVVTGKKLQDKMYHRFTGYIGNLKTESLAQALERHPERVIETAVKGMLPKGTLGRQMYRKLKVYAGTEHPHAAQQPQSSTARVFLRKGSGNITVNGRPLDEFFGRETARMIVRQPLELTKNTESFDILVTAAGGGTTGQAGAIRLGIARALVEYDETLKSELRKAGFMTRDAREVERKKVGLHKARRATQFSKR
;
A
#
# COMPACT_ATOMS: atom_id res chain seq x y z
N MET A 1 -30.31 -1.12 18.13
CA MET A 1 -29.22 -0.65 17.23
C MET A 1 -28.05 -1.60 17.35
N SER A 2 -27.46 -2.02 16.23
CA SER A 2 -26.24 -2.85 16.22
C SER A 2 -25.01 -1.96 16.03
N THR A 3 -23.97 -2.22 16.83
CA THR A 3 -22.67 -1.56 16.68
C THR A 3 -21.91 -2.21 15.52
N PHE A 4 -21.21 -1.40 14.72
CA PHE A 4 -20.39 -1.91 13.63
C PHE A 4 -19.20 -2.71 14.18
N THR A 5 -19.04 -3.94 13.68
CA THR A 5 -17.92 -4.83 14.01
C THR A 5 -17.19 -5.18 12.72
N ALA A 6 -15.88 -4.91 12.67
CA ALA A 6 -15.07 -5.22 11.51
C ALA A 6 -14.92 -6.75 11.33
N LYS A 7 -14.93 -7.24 10.09
CA LYS A 7 -14.63 -8.64 9.76
C LYS A 7 -13.21 -8.74 9.21
N ASN A 8 -12.49 -9.81 9.53
CA ASN A 8 -11.08 -9.95 9.14
C ASN A 8 -10.86 -9.90 7.60
N GLU A 9 -11.82 -10.39 6.83
CA GLU A 9 -11.80 -10.41 5.35
C GLU A 9 -11.98 -9.03 4.72
N THR A 10 -12.75 -8.15 5.38
CA THR A 10 -13.09 -6.83 4.83
C THR A 10 -12.10 -5.74 5.25
N VAL A 11 -11.20 -6.05 6.17
CA VAL A 11 -10.20 -5.10 6.68
C VAL A 11 -9.12 -4.85 5.62
N GLN A 12 -9.11 -3.63 5.09
CA GLN A 12 -8.04 -3.13 4.25
C GLN A 12 -6.85 -2.70 5.10
N ARG A 13 -5.66 -3.18 4.72
CA ARG A 13 -4.39 -2.95 5.41
C ARG A 13 -3.43 -2.26 4.45
N ASP A 14 -2.94 -1.11 4.88
CA ASP A 14 -2.05 -0.28 4.07
C ASP A 14 -0.59 -0.49 4.53
N TRP A 15 0.35 -0.06 3.68
CA TRP A 15 1.78 -0.05 4.00
C TRP A 15 2.24 1.37 4.23
N TYR A 16 2.96 1.62 5.32
CA TYR A 16 3.57 2.91 5.62
C TYR A 16 5.07 2.77 5.83
N LEU A 17 5.82 3.69 5.24
CA LEU A 17 7.23 3.90 5.50
C LEU A 17 7.38 5.00 6.56
N VAL A 18 8.20 4.74 7.57
CA VAL A 18 8.45 5.65 8.69
C VAL A 18 9.95 5.82 8.86
N ASP A 19 10.41 7.06 8.78
CA ASP A 19 11.79 7.42 9.07
C ASP A 19 11.97 7.68 10.58
N ALA A 20 12.90 6.94 11.18
CA ALA A 20 13.23 7.05 12.60
C ALA A 20 14.30 8.12 12.90
N GLU A 21 14.94 8.70 11.87
CA GLU A 21 16.01 9.67 12.03
C GLU A 21 15.57 10.90 12.85
N GLY A 22 16.32 11.20 13.92
CA GLY A 22 16.06 12.33 14.81
C GLY A 22 14.80 12.20 15.66
N LYS A 23 14.07 11.08 15.60
CA LYS A 23 12.84 10.88 16.37
C LYS A 23 13.14 10.37 17.77
N THR A 24 12.38 10.86 18.75
CA THR A 24 12.46 10.35 20.11
C THR A 24 11.86 8.95 20.21
N LEU A 25 12.65 7.96 20.65
CA LEU A 25 12.28 6.54 20.71
C LEU A 25 10.86 6.29 21.25
N GLY A 26 10.55 6.82 22.44
CA GLY A 26 9.25 6.56 23.09
C GLY A 26 8.04 7.12 22.33
N ARG A 27 8.18 8.33 21.78
CA ARG A 27 7.12 8.99 20.99
C ARG A 27 6.88 8.23 19.68
N LEU A 28 7.96 7.85 19.00
CA LEU A 28 7.91 7.05 17.79
C LEU A 28 7.20 5.70 18.04
N CYS A 29 7.66 4.95 19.05
CA CYS A 29 7.09 3.63 19.37
C CYS A 29 5.60 3.69 19.73
N THR A 30 5.15 4.78 20.38
CA THR A 30 3.75 4.96 20.76
C THR A 30 2.86 5.14 19.53
N GLU A 31 3.27 5.96 18.57
CA GLU A 31 2.55 6.12 17.31
C GLU A 31 2.56 4.84 16.47
N LEU A 32 3.71 4.15 16.40
CA LEU A 32 3.80 2.84 15.73
C LEU A 32 2.84 1.83 16.35
N ALA A 33 2.80 1.70 17.68
CA ALA A 33 1.90 0.79 18.38
C ALA A 33 0.41 1.20 18.23
N ARG A 34 0.11 2.50 18.11
CA ARG A 34 -1.24 2.99 17.83
C ARG A 34 -1.70 2.58 16.43
N ARG A 35 -0.82 2.69 15.44
CA ARG A 35 -1.09 2.28 14.05
C ARG A 35 -1.15 0.77 13.86
N LEU A 36 -0.24 0.01 14.47
CA LEU A 36 -0.26 -1.46 14.45
C LEU A 36 -1.51 -2.06 15.11
N ARG A 37 -2.10 -1.38 16.09
CA ARG A 37 -3.39 -1.79 16.66
C ARG A 37 -4.59 -1.40 15.81
N GLY A 38 -4.42 -0.51 14.83
CA GLY A 38 -5.54 0.04 14.05
C GLY A 38 -6.37 1.11 14.77
N LYS A 39 -5.96 1.57 15.96
CA LYS A 39 -6.71 2.57 16.77
C LYS A 39 -6.89 3.94 16.10
N HIS A 40 -6.16 4.20 15.03
CA HIS A 40 -6.28 5.40 14.23
C HIS A 40 -7.41 5.30 13.18
N LYS A 41 -7.89 4.08 12.88
CA LYS A 41 -9.01 3.83 11.97
C LYS A 41 -10.34 3.85 12.75
N PRO A 42 -11.42 4.44 12.19
CA PRO A 42 -12.73 4.47 12.84
C PRO A 42 -13.39 3.08 12.92
N VAL A 43 -12.91 2.10 12.14
CA VAL A 43 -13.37 0.71 12.12
C VAL A 43 -12.70 -0.17 13.19
N TYR A 44 -11.96 0.43 14.13
CA TYR A 44 -11.23 -0.31 15.14
C TYR A 44 -12.15 -1.21 15.95
N THR A 45 -11.83 -2.50 15.95
CA THR A 45 -12.55 -3.53 16.69
C THR A 45 -11.52 -4.29 17.54
N PRO A 46 -11.64 -4.33 18.88
CA PRO A 46 -10.58 -4.84 19.76
C PRO A 46 -10.13 -6.28 19.51
N HIS A 47 -11.06 -7.15 19.08
CA HIS A 47 -10.81 -8.57 18.84
C HIS A 47 -10.38 -8.87 17.39
N VAL A 48 -10.30 -7.86 16.53
CA VAL A 48 -9.93 -8.02 15.11
C VAL A 48 -8.70 -7.19 14.78
N ASP A 49 -7.78 -7.78 14.02
CA ASP A 49 -6.56 -7.13 13.62
C ASP A 49 -6.79 -6.14 12.45
N THR A 50 -7.07 -4.89 12.81
CA THR A 50 -7.31 -3.76 11.90
C THR A 50 -6.07 -2.92 11.60
N GLY A 51 -4.90 -3.34 12.07
CA GLY A 51 -3.65 -2.60 11.92
C GLY A 51 -3.01 -2.69 10.53
N ASP A 52 -2.17 -1.70 10.24
CA ASP A 52 -1.42 -1.57 8.99
C ASP A 52 -0.01 -2.16 9.07
N TYR A 53 0.61 -2.36 7.91
CA TYR A 53 2.02 -2.73 7.80
C TYR A 53 2.89 -1.49 7.95
N LEU A 54 3.92 -1.58 8.78
CA LEU A 54 4.83 -0.48 9.05
C LEU A 54 6.25 -0.92 8.76
N VAL A 55 6.93 -0.17 7.91
CA VAL A 55 8.36 -0.31 7.64
C VAL A 55 9.06 0.90 8.26
N VAL A 56 9.98 0.65 9.18
CA VAL A 56 10.78 1.67 9.85
C VAL A 56 12.19 1.60 9.30
N ILE A 57 12.74 2.74 8.87
CA ILE A 57 14.12 2.89 8.39
C ILE A 57 14.91 3.81 9.33
N ASN A 58 16.24 3.80 9.19
CA ASN A 58 17.17 4.61 9.99
C ASN A 58 17.05 4.36 11.50
N ALA A 59 16.81 3.11 11.90
CA ALA A 59 16.65 2.75 13.31
C ALA A 59 17.92 3.04 14.15
N GLU A 60 19.09 3.12 13.53
CA GLU A 60 20.35 3.48 14.21
C GLU A 60 20.39 4.95 14.67
N LYS A 61 19.65 5.84 13.98
CA LYS A 61 19.65 7.29 14.21
C LYS A 61 18.55 7.77 15.16
N ILE A 62 18.02 6.86 15.99
CA ILE A 62 17.01 7.23 16.98
C ILE A 62 17.60 8.09 18.09
N VAL A 63 16.77 8.97 18.65
CA VAL A 63 17.19 9.85 19.73
C VAL A 63 16.54 9.44 21.05
N VAL A 64 17.33 9.48 22.11
CA VAL A 64 16.85 9.37 23.49
C VAL A 64 17.33 10.56 24.30
N THR A 65 16.53 11.00 25.26
CA THR A 65 16.83 12.19 26.08
C THR A 65 17.56 11.79 27.37
N GLY A 66 18.44 12.69 27.84
CA GLY A 66 19.19 12.51 29.09
C GLY A 66 20.25 11.41 29.01
N LYS A 67 20.62 10.83 30.17
CA LYS A 67 21.67 9.80 30.29
C LYS A 67 21.21 8.36 29.96
N LYS A 68 20.02 8.22 29.37
CA LYS A 68 19.37 6.92 29.10
C LYS A 68 20.17 6.00 28.17
N LEU A 69 21.08 6.53 27.36
CA LEU A 69 21.98 5.70 26.53
C LEU A 69 22.83 4.76 27.38
N GLN A 70 23.29 5.23 28.54
CA GLN A 70 24.16 4.47 29.43
C GLN A 70 23.35 3.80 30.55
N ASP A 71 22.38 4.53 31.13
CA ASP A 71 21.66 4.06 32.32
C ASP A 71 20.60 2.99 32.00
N LYS A 72 20.08 2.96 30.77
CA LYS A 72 19.03 2.00 30.40
C LYS A 72 19.66 0.64 30.07
N MET A 73 19.41 -0.32 30.95
CA MET A 73 19.87 -1.69 30.81
C MET A 73 18.78 -2.60 30.24
N TYR A 74 19.15 -3.39 29.25
CA TYR A 74 18.37 -4.51 28.72
C TYR A 74 18.87 -5.80 29.34
N HIS A 75 17.96 -6.61 29.84
CA HIS A 75 18.26 -7.90 30.46
C HIS A 75 17.66 -9.03 29.65
N ARG A 76 18.45 -10.10 29.46
CA ARG A 76 17.96 -11.37 28.94
C ARG A 76 18.51 -12.52 29.75
N PHE A 77 17.63 -13.46 30.09
CA PHE A 77 17.99 -14.66 30.82
C PHE A 77 17.95 -15.86 29.88
N THR A 78 18.98 -16.71 29.93
CA THR A 78 19.07 -17.87 29.04
C THR A 78 18.34 -19.10 29.58
N GLY A 79 17.95 -19.12 30.86
CA GLY A 79 17.34 -20.28 31.53
C GLY A 79 18.28 -21.01 32.50
N TYR A 80 19.60 -20.84 32.34
CA TYR A 80 20.62 -21.46 33.21
C TYR A 80 20.97 -20.57 34.41
N ILE A 81 21.27 -21.18 35.56
CA ILE A 81 21.67 -20.49 36.80
C ILE A 81 22.86 -19.55 36.52
N GLY A 82 22.79 -18.31 37.02
CA GLY A 82 23.84 -17.30 36.87
C GLY A 82 23.94 -16.61 35.50
N ASN A 83 23.17 -17.02 34.49
CA ASN A 83 23.30 -16.52 33.13
C ASN A 83 22.36 -15.34 32.79
N LEU A 84 22.39 -14.28 33.62
CA LEU A 84 21.76 -13.01 33.30
C LEU A 84 22.70 -12.19 32.40
N LYS A 85 22.30 -11.98 31.14
CA LYS A 85 23.04 -11.12 30.22
C LYS A 85 22.42 -9.72 30.25
N THR A 86 23.27 -8.73 30.48
CA THR A 86 22.88 -7.33 30.54
C THR A 86 23.64 -6.55 29.48
N GLU A 87 22.95 -5.66 28.77
CA GLU A 87 23.54 -4.73 27.81
C GLU A 87 22.92 -3.34 27.98
N SER A 88 23.72 -2.29 27.79
CA SER A 88 23.19 -0.91 27.81
C SER A 88 22.48 -0.58 26.49
N LEU A 89 21.66 0.46 26.49
CA LEU A 89 21.01 0.94 25.27
C LEU A 89 22.02 1.34 24.18
N ALA A 90 23.15 1.95 24.56
CA ALA A 90 24.23 2.27 23.62
C ALA A 90 24.77 1.00 22.95
N GLN A 91 25.11 -0.04 23.73
CA GLN A 91 25.59 -1.32 23.20
C GLN A 91 24.55 -2.02 22.32
N ALA A 92 23.26 -1.91 22.68
CA ALA A 92 22.18 -2.46 21.88
C ALA A 92 22.05 -1.77 20.51
N LEU A 93 22.22 -0.44 20.46
CA LEU A 93 22.20 0.33 19.22
C LEU A 93 23.38 0.02 18.29
N GLU A 94 24.57 -0.21 18.85
CA GLU A 94 25.74 -0.60 18.07
C GLU A 94 25.61 -2.00 17.46
N ARG A 95 25.13 -2.98 18.24
CA ARG A 95 25.02 -4.37 17.77
C ARG A 95 23.84 -4.58 16.83
N HIS A 96 22.65 -4.18 17.27
CA HIS A 96 21.39 -4.47 16.58
C HIS A 96 20.37 -3.35 16.86
N PRO A 97 20.47 -2.20 16.16
CA PRO A 97 19.63 -1.03 16.44
C PRO A 97 18.14 -1.31 16.25
N GLU A 98 17.80 -2.22 15.33
CA GLU A 98 16.44 -2.69 15.07
C GLU A 98 15.74 -3.20 16.33
N ARG A 99 16.46 -3.97 17.17
CA ARG A 99 15.91 -4.61 18.38
C ARG A 99 15.43 -3.59 19.40
N VAL A 100 15.99 -2.39 19.42
CA VAL A 100 15.61 -1.33 20.35
C VAL A 100 14.16 -0.90 20.09
N ILE A 101 13.82 -0.63 18.82
CA ILE A 101 12.46 -0.25 18.41
C ILE A 101 11.52 -1.45 18.52
N GLU A 102 11.96 -2.63 18.07
CA GLU A 102 11.16 -3.85 18.12
C GLU A 102 10.73 -4.21 19.54
N THR A 103 11.67 -4.21 20.48
CA THR A 103 11.40 -4.56 21.89
C THR A 103 10.47 -3.53 22.53
N ALA A 104 10.67 -2.25 22.24
CA ALA A 104 9.83 -1.17 22.75
C ALA A 104 8.39 -1.29 22.21
N VAL A 105 8.21 -1.47 20.91
CA VAL A 105 6.88 -1.61 20.30
C VAL A 105 6.20 -2.90 20.75
N LYS A 106 6.92 -4.02 20.80
CA LYS A 106 6.40 -5.30 21.30
C LYS A 106 5.91 -5.17 22.74
N GLY A 107 6.60 -4.42 23.59
CA GLY A 107 6.19 -4.12 24.95
C GLY A 107 4.90 -3.28 25.06
N MET A 108 4.58 -2.48 24.02
CA MET A 108 3.39 -1.63 23.97
C MET A 108 2.15 -2.32 23.35
N LEU A 109 2.32 -3.52 22.79
CA LEU A 109 1.24 -4.31 22.18
C LEU A 109 0.59 -5.28 23.20
N PRO A 110 -0.67 -5.72 22.95
CA PRO A 110 -1.34 -6.71 23.81
C PRO A 110 -0.55 -8.03 23.88
N LYS A 111 -0.40 -8.62 25.07
CA LYS A 111 0.38 -9.85 25.30
C LYS A 111 -0.36 -11.14 24.94
N GLY A 112 -1.08 -11.14 23.82
CA GLY A 112 -1.86 -12.29 23.33
C GLY A 112 -1.43 -12.76 21.95
N THR A 113 -2.14 -13.75 21.40
CA THR A 113 -1.96 -14.23 20.02
C THR A 113 -2.17 -13.12 19.01
N LEU A 114 -3.22 -12.31 19.21
CA LEU A 114 -3.54 -11.15 18.37
C LEU A 114 -2.39 -10.12 18.35
N GLY A 115 -1.81 -9.80 19.50
CA GLY A 115 -0.68 -8.87 19.56
C GLY A 115 0.58 -9.41 18.87
N ARG A 116 0.81 -10.72 18.92
CA ARG A 116 1.89 -11.36 18.13
C ARG A 116 1.63 -11.26 16.63
N GLN A 117 0.38 -11.39 16.18
CA GLN A 117 0.01 -11.19 14.77
C GLN A 117 0.22 -9.73 14.34
N MET A 118 -0.20 -8.77 15.16
CA MET A 118 0.04 -7.33 14.93
C MET A 118 1.54 -7.03 14.84
N TYR A 119 2.35 -7.58 15.75
CA TYR A 119 3.80 -7.37 15.79
C TYR A 119 4.48 -7.84 14.48
N ARG A 120 4.04 -8.94 13.87
CA ARG A 120 4.62 -9.45 12.62
C ARG A 120 4.55 -8.47 11.45
N LYS A 121 3.65 -7.48 11.51
CA LYS A 121 3.48 -6.43 10.49
C LYS A 121 4.49 -5.30 10.59
N LEU A 122 5.18 -5.17 11.73
CA LEU A 122 6.28 -4.23 11.88
C LEU A 122 7.53 -4.84 11.23
N LYS A 123 8.20 -4.03 10.42
CA LYS A 123 9.52 -4.29 9.85
C LYS A 123 10.41 -3.13 10.22
N VAL A 124 11.59 -3.40 10.79
CA VAL A 124 12.53 -2.38 11.22
C VAL A 124 13.86 -2.67 10.54
N TYR A 125 14.47 -1.64 9.98
CA TYR A 125 15.77 -1.70 9.32
C TYR A 125 16.71 -0.68 9.93
N ALA A 126 17.98 -1.08 10.10
CA ALA A 126 19.02 -0.20 10.61
C ALA A 126 19.23 1.04 9.72
N GLY A 127 19.37 0.83 8.41
CA GLY A 127 19.64 1.87 7.41
C GLY A 127 18.40 2.33 6.62
N THR A 128 18.65 3.03 5.51
CA THR A 128 17.62 3.57 4.60
C THR A 128 17.02 2.54 3.66
N GLU A 129 17.75 1.47 3.38
CA GLU A 129 17.34 0.47 2.39
C GLU A 129 16.36 -0.56 2.99
N HIS A 130 15.33 -0.90 2.22
CA HIS A 130 14.38 -1.95 2.56
C HIS A 130 13.95 -2.73 1.31
N PRO A 131 13.67 -4.04 1.41
CA PRO A 131 13.26 -4.88 0.29
C PRO A 131 11.79 -4.66 -0.15
N HIS A 132 11.03 -3.78 0.53
CA HIS A 132 9.58 -3.64 0.35
C HIS A 132 9.15 -2.63 -0.74
N ALA A 133 10.05 -2.24 -1.64
CA ALA A 133 9.77 -1.25 -2.69
C ALA A 133 8.63 -1.66 -3.66
N ALA A 134 8.40 -2.96 -3.87
CA ALA A 134 7.40 -3.46 -4.80
C ALA A 134 5.93 -3.26 -4.34
N GLN A 135 5.69 -2.81 -3.10
CA GLN A 135 4.33 -2.72 -2.53
C GLN A 135 3.69 -1.34 -2.63
N GLN A 136 4.34 -0.35 -3.25
CA GLN A 136 3.68 0.90 -3.62
C GLN A 136 2.94 0.74 -4.96
N PRO A 137 1.64 1.08 -5.05
CA PRO A 137 0.97 1.18 -6.34
C PRO A 137 1.57 2.36 -7.11
N GLN A 138 2.48 2.07 -8.03
CA GLN A 138 3.00 3.08 -8.94
C GLN A 138 1.90 3.53 -9.91
N SER A 139 1.77 4.84 -10.09
CA SER A 139 0.86 5.44 -11.06
C SER A 139 1.32 5.14 -12.49
N SER A 140 0.67 4.19 -13.18
CA SER A 140 0.82 3.99 -14.62
C SER A 140 -0.12 4.93 -15.39
N THR A 141 0.32 5.38 -16.56
CA THR A 141 -0.48 6.19 -17.50
C THR A 141 -0.39 5.57 -18.88
N ALA A 142 -1.52 5.49 -19.58
CA ALA A 142 -1.59 5.01 -20.95
C ALA A 142 -2.45 5.95 -21.78
N ARG A 143 -1.95 6.35 -22.95
CA ARG A 143 -2.71 7.01 -24.01
C ARG A 143 -2.91 6.00 -25.12
N VAL A 144 -4.17 5.79 -25.52
CA VAL A 144 -4.55 4.77 -26.49
C VAL A 144 -5.22 5.47 -27.66
N PHE A 145 -4.75 5.18 -28.87
CA PHE A 145 -5.37 5.59 -30.12
C PHE A 145 -5.87 4.33 -30.83
N LEU A 146 -7.10 4.39 -31.32
CA LEU A 146 -7.78 3.29 -31.97
C LEU A 146 -8.14 3.73 -33.41
N ARG A 147 -7.81 2.88 -34.39
CA ARG A 147 -8.16 3.06 -35.81
C ARG A 147 -8.72 1.76 -36.35
N LYS A 148 -9.66 1.80 -37.30
CA LYS A 148 -10.08 0.58 -38.01
C LYS A 148 -8.91 0.04 -38.82
N GLY A 149 -8.64 -1.26 -38.71
CA GLY A 149 -7.42 -1.84 -39.27
C GLY A 149 -7.37 -3.36 -39.11
N SER A 150 -6.16 -3.92 -39.14
CA SER A 150 -5.89 -5.37 -39.21
C SER A 150 -5.66 -6.05 -37.85
N GLY A 151 -5.87 -5.36 -36.73
CA GLY A 151 -5.68 -5.93 -35.40
C GLY A 151 -4.28 -5.72 -34.79
N ASN A 152 -3.46 -4.85 -35.37
CA ASN A 152 -2.08 -4.64 -34.92
C ASN A 152 -2.03 -3.77 -33.66
N ILE A 153 -1.42 -4.30 -32.59
CA ILE A 153 -1.25 -3.58 -31.32
C ILE A 153 0.23 -3.26 -31.10
N THR A 154 0.54 -1.96 -31.02
CA THR A 154 1.89 -1.46 -30.76
C THR A 154 1.92 -0.58 -29.50
N VAL A 155 2.97 -0.76 -28.69
CA VAL A 155 3.20 -0.03 -27.43
C VAL A 155 4.56 0.63 -27.50
N ASN A 156 4.59 1.97 -27.41
CA ASN A 156 5.81 2.78 -27.52
C ASN A 156 6.68 2.44 -28.75
N GLY A 157 6.05 2.15 -29.90
CA GLY A 157 6.74 1.81 -31.14
C GLY A 157 7.23 0.36 -31.25
N ARG A 158 6.97 -0.49 -30.26
CA ARG A 158 7.27 -1.94 -30.30
C ARG A 158 6.00 -2.78 -30.38
N PRO A 159 6.02 -3.98 -30.98
CA PRO A 159 4.88 -4.88 -30.97
C PRO A 159 4.56 -5.37 -29.55
N LEU A 160 3.29 -5.69 -29.30
CA LEU A 160 2.80 -6.11 -27.97
C LEU A 160 3.61 -7.27 -27.37
N ASP A 161 4.03 -8.22 -28.21
CA ASP A 161 4.77 -9.42 -27.79
C ASP A 161 6.20 -9.11 -27.32
N GLU A 162 6.85 -8.12 -27.93
CA GLU A 162 8.20 -7.70 -27.55
C GLU A 162 8.18 -6.76 -26.34
N PHE A 163 7.16 -5.91 -26.23
CA PHE A 163 7.04 -4.97 -25.11
C PHE A 163 6.67 -5.69 -23.80
N PHE A 164 5.77 -6.67 -23.86
CA PHE A 164 5.36 -7.45 -22.70
C PHE A 164 5.97 -8.86 -22.71
N GLY A 165 7.09 -9.03 -21.99
CA GLY A 165 7.71 -10.36 -21.83
C GLY A 165 6.88 -11.42 -21.10
N ARG A 166 5.74 -11.05 -20.49
CA ARG A 166 4.83 -12.00 -19.81
C ARG A 166 3.54 -12.19 -20.60
N GLU A 167 3.14 -13.43 -20.84
CA GLU A 167 1.87 -13.78 -21.47
C GLU A 167 0.66 -13.21 -20.74
N THR A 168 0.67 -13.21 -19.41
CA THR A 168 -0.41 -12.64 -18.60
C THR A 168 -0.65 -11.16 -18.88
N ALA A 169 0.40 -10.37 -19.13
CA ALA A 169 0.24 -8.96 -19.47
C ALA A 169 -0.36 -8.77 -20.87
N ARG A 170 0.01 -9.63 -21.84
CA ARG A 170 -0.54 -9.66 -23.19
C ARG A 170 -2.03 -9.99 -23.17
N MET A 171 -2.41 -11.01 -22.40
CA MET A 171 -3.82 -11.39 -22.19
C MET A 171 -4.64 -10.23 -21.60
N ILE A 172 -4.12 -9.54 -20.58
CA ILE A 172 -4.82 -8.40 -19.94
C ILE A 172 -5.14 -7.30 -20.96
N VAL A 173 -4.22 -7.01 -21.89
CA VAL A 173 -4.43 -5.99 -22.92
C VAL A 173 -5.50 -6.43 -23.93
N ARG A 174 -5.58 -7.72 -24.26
CA ARG A 174 -6.53 -8.28 -25.25
C ARG A 174 -7.95 -8.53 -24.71
N GLN A 175 -8.12 -8.73 -23.41
CA GLN A 175 -9.41 -8.96 -22.73
C GLN A 175 -10.61 -8.11 -23.24
N PRO A 176 -10.51 -6.76 -23.36
CA PRO A 176 -11.64 -5.95 -23.81
C PRO A 176 -12.00 -6.21 -25.27
N LEU A 177 -11.02 -6.50 -26.13
CA LEU A 177 -11.25 -6.79 -27.55
C LEU A 177 -11.89 -8.17 -27.75
N GLU A 178 -11.41 -9.16 -27.00
CA GLU A 178 -11.95 -10.52 -26.99
C GLU A 178 -13.42 -10.54 -26.53
N LEU A 179 -13.74 -9.79 -25.46
CA LEU A 179 -15.10 -9.69 -24.97
C LEU A 179 -16.05 -9.09 -26.04
N THR A 180 -15.61 -8.03 -26.72
CA THR A 180 -16.40 -7.38 -27.77
C THR A 180 -16.29 -8.06 -29.14
N LYS A 181 -15.53 -9.17 -29.25
CA LYS A 181 -15.23 -9.90 -30.50
C LYS A 181 -14.65 -9.02 -31.61
N ASN A 182 -13.89 -7.98 -31.26
CA ASN A 182 -13.33 -6.98 -32.18
C ASN A 182 -11.80 -7.11 -32.33
N THR A 183 -11.26 -8.33 -32.21
CA THR A 183 -9.81 -8.58 -32.13
C THR A 183 -9.06 -8.17 -33.40
N GLU A 184 -9.68 -8.35 -34.57
CA GLU A 184 -9.04 -8.12 -35.88
C GLU A 184 -9.49 -6.82 -36.53
N SER A 185 -10.42 -6.08 -35.92
CA SER A 185 -11.07 -4.93 -36.56
C SER A 185 -10.34 -3.60 -36.36
N PHE A 186 -9.44 -3.53 -35.38
CA PHE A 186 -8.82 -2.27 -34.95
C PHE A 186 -7.31 -2.38 -34.79
N ASP A 187 -6.59 -1.41 -35.36
CA ASP A 187 -5.20 -1.16 -35.04
C ASP A 187 -5.11 -0.21 -33.84
N ILE A 188 -4.24 -0.56 -32.89
CA ILE A 188 -4.13 0.12 -31.61
C ILE A 188 -2.70 0.62 -31.41
N LEU A 189 -2.57 1.93 -31.25
CA LEU A 189 -1.33 2.63 -30.95
C LEU A 189 -1.36 3.10 -29.51
N VAL A 190 -0.43 2.62 -28.71
CA VAL A 190 -0.39 2.90 -27.27
C VAL A 190 0.89 3.61 -26.91
N THR A 191 0.77 4.72 -26.17
CA THR A 191 1.88 5.34 -25.45
C THR A 191 1.69 5.11 -23.96
N ALA A 192 2.55 4.31 -23.35
CA ALA A 192 2.48 3.96 -21.93
C ALA A 192 3.71 4.45 -21.17
N ALA A 193 3.49 5.10 -20.02
CA ALA A 193 4.55 5.64 -19.17
C ALA A 193 4.24 5.43 -17.69
N GLY A 194 5.30 5.22 -16.90
CA GLY A 194 5.23 4.99 -15.46
C GLY A 194 4.75 3.58 -15.07
N GLY A 195 4.94 3.22 -13.81
CA GLY A 195 4.58 1.91 -13.27
C GLY A 195 5.43 0.73 -13.79
N GLY A 196 5.20 -0.45 -13.22
CA GLY A 196 5.71 -1.72 -13.75
C GLY A 196 4.86 -2.28 -14.90
N THR A 197 5.33 -3.34 -15.56
CA THR A 197 4.67 -3.98 -16.71
C THR A 197 3.21 -4.36 -16.44
N THR A 198 2.90 -4.92 -15.28
CA THR A 198 1.51 -5.24 -14.86
C THR A 198 0.64 -4.00 -14.72
N GLY A 199 1.19 -2.92 -14.14
CA GLY A 199 0.48 -1.65 -13.98
C GLY A 199 0.20 -0.97 -15.32
N GLN A 200 1.15 -1.04 -16.25
CA GLN A 200 0.99 -0.54 -17.61
C GLN A 200 -0.07 -1.35 -18.37
N ALA A 201 -0.02 -2.68 -18.34
CA ALA A 201 -1.04 -3.53 -18.97
C ALA A 201 -2.46 -3.21 -18.50
N GLY A 202 -2.64 -3.00 -17.18
CA GLY A 202 -3.93 -2.59 -16.61
C GLY A 202 -4.40 -1.21 -17.08
N ALA A 203 -3.49 -0.23 -17.21
CA ALA A 203 -3.81 1.10 -17.72
C ALA A 203 -4.20 1.06 -19.21
N ILE A 204 -3.50 0.25 -20.02
CA ILE A 204 -3.80 0.06 -21.44
C ILE A 204 -5.16 -0.59 -21.62
N ARG A 205 -5.45 -1.64 -20.84
CA ARG A 205 -6.77 -2.31 -20.84
C ARG A 205 -7.91 -1.31 -20.62
N LEU A 206 -7.75 -0.44 -19.62
CA LEU A 206 -8.74 0.61 -19.33
C LEU A 206 -8.85 1.63 -20.47
N GLY A 207 -7.72 2.01 -21.09
CA GLY A 207 -7.68 2.91 -22.24
C GLY A 207 -8.39 2.34 -23.47
N ILE A 208 -8.14 1.07 -23.80
CA ILE A 208 -8.82 0.36 -24.90
C ILE A 208 -10.32 0.27 -24.64
N ALA A 209 -10.73 -0.13 -23.44
CA ALA A 209 -12.15 -0.22 -23.09
C ALA A 209 -12.86 1.15 -23.21
N ARG A 210 -12.19 2.25 -22.86
CA ARG A 210 -12.74 3.61 -23.05
C ARG A 210 -12.85 3.98 -24.53
N ALA A 211 -11.81 3.71 -25.32
CA ALA A 211 -11.81 3.99 -26.76
C ALA A 211 -12.90 3.20 -27.52
N LEU A 212 -13.14 1.95 -27.14
CA LEU A 212 -14.22 1.13 -27.73
C LEU A 212 -15.60 1.69 -27.41
N VAL A 213 -15.81 2.20 -26.19
CA VAL A 213 -17.09 2.83 -25.81
C VAL A 213 -17.32 4.17 -26.52
N GLU A 214 -16.24 4.92 -26.77
CA GLU A 214 -16.31 6.15 -27.56
C GLU A 214 -16.64 5.88 -29.04
N TYR A 215 -16.19 4.73 -29.56
CA TYR A 215 -16.56 4.28 -30.90
C TYR A 215 -18.00 3.73 -30.97
N ASP A 216 -18.41 2.92 -30.00
CA ASP A 216 -19.76 2.34 -29.91
C ASP A 216 -20.27 2.32 -28.46
N GLU A 217 -21.28 3.15 -28.20
CA GLU A 217 -21.84 3.32 -26.85
C GLU A 217 -22.57 2.08 -26.32
N THR A 218 -23.01 1.17 -27.19
CA THR A 218 -23.76 -0.05 -26.80
C THR A 218 -22.89 -0.99 -25.96
N LEU A 219 -21.59 -1.06 -26.26
CA LEU A 219 -20.60 -1.93 -25.62
C LEU A 219 -20.34 -1.57 -24.15
N LYS A 220 -20.75 -0.38 -23.72
CA LYS A 220 -20.53 0.14 -22.37
C LYS A 220 -21.14 -0.74 -21.28
N SER A 221 -22.33 -1.30 -21.52
CA SER A 221 -23.03 -2.13 -20.53
C SER A 221 -22.26 -3.42 -20.25
N GLU A 222 -21.76 -4.07 -21.31
CA GLU A 222 -21.02 -5.32 -21.25
C GLU A 222 -19.64 -5.13 -20.62
N LEU A 223 -18.89 -4.13 -21.08
CA LEU A 223 -17.56 -3.79 -20.55
C LEU A 223 -17.60 -3.41 -19.06
N ARG A 224 -18.70 -2.78 -18.61
CA ARG A 224 -18.90 -2.44 -17.20
C ARG A 224 -19.26 -3.66 -16.35
N LYS A 225 -20.11 -4.56 -16.84
CA LYS A 225 -20.42 -5.84 -16.17
C LYS A 225 -19.17 -6.71 -15.99
N ALA A 226 -18.29 -6.73 -16.98
CA ALA A 226 -17.00 -7.44 -16.93
C ALA A 226 -15.93 -6.75 -16.05
N GLY A 227 -16.19 -5.55 -15.53
CA GLY A 227 -15.26 -4.83 -14.66
C GLY A 227 -14.07 -4.16 -15.37
N PHE A 228 -14.08 -4.08 -16.70
CA PHE A 228 -13.02 -3.42 -17.48
C PHE A 228 -13.12 -1.90 -17.47
N MET A 229 -14.27 -1.36 -17.08
CA MET A 229 -14.47 0.07 -16.84
C MET A 229 -14.45 0.37 -15.34
N THR A 230 -13.26 0.59 -14.79
CA THR A 230 -13.10 1.12 -13.43
C THR A 230 -13.13 2.65 -13.46
N ARG A 231 -13.71 3.28 -12.43
CA ARG A 231 -13.59 4.74 -12.25
C ARG A 231 -12.12 5.10 -12.07
N ASP A 232 -11.68 6.19 -12.70
CA ASP A 232 -10.32 6.68 -12.48
C ASP A 232 -10.16 7.06 -11.01
N ALA A 233 -9.26 6.40 -10.28
CA ALA A 233 -9.03 6.69 -8.88
C ALA A 233 -8.47 8.11 -8.65
N ARG A 234 -7.96 8.75 -9.71
CA ARG A 234 -7.39 10.11 -9.68
C ARG A 234 -8.41 11.21 -9.91
N GLU A 235 -9.59 10.88 -10.43
CA GLU A 235 -10.63 11.86 -10.69
C GLU A 235 -11.33 12.23 -9.36
N VAL A 236 -10.96 13.40 -8.83
CA VAL A 236 -11.61 13.96 -7.64
C VAL A 236 -13.00 14.44 -8.07
N GLU A 237 -14.04 13.85 -7.48
CA GLU A 237 -15.43 14.26 -7.71
C GLU A 237 -15.55 15.79 -7.62
N ARG A 238 -16.26 16.41 -8.56
CA ARG A 238 -16.43 17.87 -8.57
C ARG A 238 -17.04 18.33 -7.23
N LYS A 239 -16.48 19.40 -6.65
CA LYS A 239 -17.02 20.06 -5.46
C LYS A 239 -18.47 20.50 -5.75
N LYS A 240 -19.44 19.92 -5.04
CA LYS A 240 -20.85 20.33 -5.10
C LYS A 240 -21.03 21.68 -4.42
N VAL A 241 -21.99 22.46 -4.89
CA VAL A 241 -22.30 23.79 -4.35
C VAL A 241 -22.58 23.67 -2.84
N GLY A 242 -21.94 24.52 -2.03
CA GLY A 242 -22.08 24.52 -0.57
C GLY A 242 -21.13 23.59 0.21
N LEU A 243 -20.40 22.66 -0.42
CA LEU A 243 -19.42 21.81 0.28
C LEU A 243 -18.02 22.44 0.27
N HIS A 244 -17.21 22.27 1.33
CA HIS A 244 -15.83 22.80 1.34
C HIS A 244 -14.83 22.00 0.49
N LYS A 245 -15.07 20.70 0.30
CA LYS A 245 -14.30 19.78 -0.58
C LYS A 245 -15.26 18.75 -1.20
N ALA A 246 -14.83 18.07 -2.27
CA ALA A 246 -15.55 17.03 -3.01
C ALA A 246 -16.37 16.04 -2.17
N ARG A 247 -15.90 15.71 -0.95
CA ARG A 247 -16.54 14.75 -0.03
C ARG A 247 -16.70 15.25 1.40
N ARG A 248 -16.49 16.54 1.66
CA ARG A 248 -16.59 17.09 3.03
C ARG A 248 -18.01 17.59 3.26
N ALA A 249 -18.78 16.87 4.08
CA ALA A 249 -20.08 17.33 4.54
C ALA A 249 -19.96 18.70 5.22
N THR A 250 -20.99 19.53 5.06
CA THR A 250 -21.11 20.78 5.81
C THR A 250 -21.21 20.44 7.29
N GLN A 251 -20.34 21.05 8.09
CA GLN A 251 -20.42 20.93 9.54
C GLN A 251 -21.60 21.81 9.98
N PHE A 252 -22.72 21.19 10.36
CA PHE A 252 -23.81 21.92 11.00
C PHE A 252 -23.30 22.46 12.35
N SER A 253 -23.22 23.78 12.46
CA SER A 253 -23.09 24.44 13.76
C SER A 253 -24.44 24.27 14.46
N LYS A 254 -24.48 23.44 15.51
CA LYS A 254 -25.63 23.42 16.42
C LYS A 254 -25.61 24.74 17.18
N ARG A 255 -26.46 25.68 16.76
CA ARG A 255 -26.86 26.81 17.57
C ARG A 255 -28.15 26.46 18.27
#